data_AF-A0A955KZJ6-F1
#
_entry.id   AF-A0A955KZJ6-F1
#
_cell.length_a   1.000
_cell.length_b   1.000
_cell.length_c   1.000
_cell.angle_alpha   90.00
_cell.angle_beta   90.00
_cell.angle_gamma   90.00
#
_symmetry.space_group_name_H-M   'P 1'
#
loop_
_entity.id
_entity.type
_entity.pdbx_description
1 polymer ?
#
loop_
_entity_poly.entity_id
_entity_poly.type
_entity_poly.pdbx_seq_one_letter_code
_entity_poly.pdbx_strand_id
1 'polypeptide(L)'
;MAINPTDGSFLFDPSFEELARSPLDLTLAGTLDAIMMVESEAKEVSSEMMMRAFEYGHELIKQICREQLAFVALFDQSHKVDQIILDRHSIAPDLMDAARGFLEEEGRMDELYNIGKKDFEDVYEGFVDAFVLVYREQQILDQAEQSDETIIEEISDKDLKKALHYSVKQLMRAKVITENKRLDGRRPDEVRPVLTEA
;
A
#
# COMPACT_ATOMS: atom_id res chain seq x y z
N MET A 1 17.49 18.49 -2.85
CA MET A 1 17.55 19.48 -1.76
C MET A 1 18.77 19.17 -0.91
N ALA A 2 19.43 20.17 -0.34
CA ALA A 2 20.64 19.99 0.45
C ALA A 2 20.63 20.84 1.73
N ILE A 3 21.60 20.62 2.61
CA ILE A 3 21.92 21.49 3.75
C ILE A 3 23.20 22.27 3.44
N ASN A 4 23.19 23.58 3.65
CA ASN A 4 24.40 24.38 3.63
C ASN A 4 25.25 24.04 4.87
N PRO A 5 26.50 23.56 4.71
CA PRO A 5 27.34 23.15 5.83
C PRO A 5 27.81 24.30 6.73
N THR A 6 27.70 25.55 6.27
CA THR A 6 28.21 26.73 7.00
C THR A 6 27.21 27.24 8.03
N ASP A 7 25.92 27.29 7.66
CA ASP A 7 24.86 27.88 8.48
C ASP A 7 23.71 26.92 8.79
N GLY A 8 23.72 25.70 8.22
CA GLY A 8 22.67 24.70 8.40
C GLY A 8 21.35 25.03 7.71
N SER A 9 21.32 26.01 6.80
CA SER A 9 20.13 26.36 6.01
C SER A 9 19.83 25.31 4.94
N PHE A 10 18.57 25.23 4.51
CA PHE A 10 18.16 24.31 3.45
C PHE A 10 18.28 24.98 2.07
N LEU A 11 18.80 24.22 1.11
CA LEU A 11 18.97 24.63 -0.28
C LEU A 11 18.00 23.84 -1.16
N PHE A 12 17.08 24.55 -1.82
CA PHE A 12 16.24 24.00 -2.87
C PHE A 12 17.02 23.92 -4.18
N ASP A 13 16.85 22.81 -4.91
CA ASP A 13 17.51 22.53 -6.19
C ASP A 13 19.00 22.95 -6.23
N PRO A 14 19.83 22.42 -5.31
CA PRO A 14 21.22 22.82 -5.17
C PRO A 14 22.03 22.44 -6.41
N SER A 15 23.02 23.26 -6.74
CA SER A 15 24.02 22.93 -7.75
C SER A 15 24.88 21.73 -7.33
N PHE A 16 25.57 21.11 -8.29
CA PHE A 16 26.51 20.01 -8.01
C PHE A 16 27.60 20.39 -6.99
N GLU A 17 28.07 21.63 -7.01
CA GLU A 17 29.09 22.10 -6.06
C GLU A 17 28.54 22.25 -4.64
N GLU A 18 27.32 22.75 -4.49
CA GLU A 18 26.63 22.85 -3.19
C GLU A 18 26.33 21.47 -2.61
N LEU A 19 25.84 20.56 -3.46
CA LEU A 19 25.51 19.19 -3.07
C LEU A 19 26.76 18.42 -2.60
N ALA A 20 27.89 18.55 -3.32
CA ALA A 20 29.14 17.89 -2.96
C ALA A 20 29.66 18.31 -1.58
N ARG A 21 29.39 19.54 -1.15
CA ARG A 21 29.76 20.09 0.16
C ARG A 21 28.71 19.82 1.24
N SER A 22 27.51 19.40 0.86
CA SER A 22 26.42 19.19 1.79
C SER A 22 26.63 17.94 2.65
N PRO A 23 26.15 17.95 3.90
CA PRO A 23 25.97 16.72 4.68
C PRO A 23 24.71 15.94 4.30
N LEU A 24 23.84 16.48 3.44
CA LEU A 24 22.59 15.86 3.02
C LEU A 24 22.33 16.06 1.52
N ASP A 25 22.12 14.96 0.81
CA ASP A 25 21.43 14.93 -0.48
C ASP A 25 20.05 14.31 -0.25
N LEU A 26 18.99 15.07 -0.52
CA LEU A 26 17.62 14.66 -0.27
C LEU A 26 16.72 14.98 -1.46
N THR A 27 16.10 13.92 -1.99
CA THR A 27 15.07 13.98 -3.02
C THR A 27 13.72 13.60 -2.41
N LEU A 28 12.72 14.45 -2.64
CA LEU A 28 11.36 14.30 -2.14
C LEU A 28 10.36 14.41 -3.29
N ALA A 29 9.30 13.61 -3.22
CA ALA A 29 8.12 13.78 -4.05
C ALA A 29 6.85 13.62 -3.21
N GLY A 30 5.80 14.33 -3.56
CA GLY A 30 4.56 14.34 -2.78
C GLY A 30 3.41 15.02 -3.48
N THR A 31 2.27 15.04 -2.79
CA THR A 31 1.08 15.80 -3.15
C THR A 31 0.94 17.03 -2.24
N LEU A 32 -0.14 17.79 -2.40
CA LEU A 32 -0.49 18.87 -1.47
C LEU A 32 -0.64 18.38 -0.03
N ASP A 33 -1.04 17.12 0.16
CA ASP A 33 -1.42 16.58 1.46
C ASP A 33 -0.29 15.80 2.13
N ALA A 34 0.54 15.09 1.36
CA ALA A 34 1.52 14.18 1.92
C ALA A 34 2.77 14.00 1.05
N ILE A 35 3.90 13.73 1.71
CA ILE A 35 5.10 13.20 1.08
C ILE A 35 4.82 11.75 0.67
N MET A 36 5.10 11.43 -0.59
CA MET A 36 4.85 10.10 -1.20
C MET A 36 6.14 9.30 -1.38
N MET A 37 7.28 9.97 -1.57
CA MET A 37 8.57 9.33 -1.78
C MET A 37 9.70 10.15 -1.15
N VAL A 38 10.66 9.43 -0.57
CA VAL A 38 11.89 9.99 0.01
C VAL A 38 13.06 9.13 -0.46
N GLU A 39 14.10 9.76 -1.00
CA GLU A 39 15.39 9.15 -1.29
C GLU A 39 16.48 10.08 -0.75
N SER A 40 17.45 9.55 0.01
CA SER A 40 18.46 10.40 0.64
C SER A 40 19.80 9.72 0.89
N GLU A 41 20.86 10.49 0.73
CA GLU A 41 22.21 10.18 1.23
C GLU A 41 22.59 11.22 2.28
N ALA A 42 23.06 10.77 3.45
CA ALA A 42 23.36 11.65 4.57
C ALA A 42 24.66 11.27 5.29
N LYS A 43 25.46 12.28 5.62
CA LYS A 43 26.68 12.15 6.45
C LYS A 43 26.33 12.30 7.92
N GLU A 44 25.71 11.27 8.49
CA GLU A 44 25.31 11.19 9.92
C GLU A 44 24.44 12.38 10.39
N VAL A 45 23.57 12.87 9.52
CA VAL A 45 22.61 13.94 9.85
C VAL A 45 21.61 13.44 10.90
N SER A 46 21.33 14.28 11.90
CA SER A 46 20.40 13.91 12.98
C SER A 46 18.97 13.72 12.47
N SER A 47 18.20 12.85 13.13
CA SER A 47 16.79 12.64 12.80
C SER A 47 15.97 13.93 12.89
N GLU A 48 16.28 14.82 13.83
CA GLU A 48 15.63 16.13 13.95
C GLU A 48 15.87 17.01 12.71
N MET A 49 17.11 17.04 12.22
CA MET A 49 17.45 17.80 11.02
C MET A 49 16.79 17.20 9.77
N MET A 50 16.73 15.87 9.67
CA MET A 50 15.99 15.17 8.59
C MET A 50 14.50 15.53 8.60
N MET A 51 13.86 15.55 9.77
CA MET A 51 12.44 15.94 9.88
C MET A 51 12.19 17.38 9.44
N ARG A 52 13.04 18.32 9.87
CA ARG A 52 12.97 19.72 9.41
C ARG A 52 13.19 19.84 7.91
N ALA A 53 14.07 19.02 7.33
CA ALA A 53 14.30 18.96 5.90
C ALA A 53 13.04 18.46 5.15
N PHE A 54 12.37 17.43 5.67
CA PHE A 54 11.11 16.93 5.11
C PHE A 54 10.00 17.98 5.13
N GLU A 55 9.84 18.70 6.25
CA GLU A 55 8.86 19.79 6.36
C GLU A 55 9.13 20.90 5.36
N TYR A 56 10.38 21.39 5.29
CA TYR A 56 10.78 22.42 4.34
C TYR A 56 10.59 21.98 2.88
N GLY A 57 11.01 20.75 2.55
CA GLY A 57 10.83 20.19 1.23
C GLY A 57 9.36 19.98 0.84
N HIS A 58 8.50 19.56 1.77
CA HIS A 58 7.07 19.40 1.50
C HIS A 58 6.37 20.73 1.26
N GLU A 59 6.76 21.81 1.96
CA GLU A 59 6.23 23.14 1.67
C GLU A 59 6.58 23.64 0.27
N LEU A 60 7.79 23.33 -0.23
CA LEU A 60 8.17 23.62 -1.61
C LEU A 60 7.38 22.78 -2.62
N ILE A 61 7.19 21.49 -2.34
CA ILE A 61 6.33 20.62 -3.16
C ILE A 61 4.92 21.19 -3.24
N LYS A 62 4.34 21.65 -2.13
CA LYS A 62 3.00 22.27 -2.12
C LYS A 62 2.95 23.50 -3.02
N GLN A 63 3.99 24.34 -3.01
CA GLN A 63 4.07 25.49 -3.91
C GLN A 63 4.07 25.04 -5.38
N ILE A 64 4.92 24.08 -5.74
CA ILE A 64 4.99 23.52 -7.10
C ILE A 64 3.64 22.92 -7.54
N CYS A 65 2.99 22.14 -6.67
CA CYS A 65 1.66 21.58 -6.96
C CYS A 65 0.61 22.66 -7.19
N ARG A 66 0.61 23.75 -6.41
CA ARG A 66 -0.32 24.87 -6.61
C ARG A 66 -0.11 25.54 -7.96
N GLU A 67 1.14 25.74 -8.39
CA GLU A 67 1.44 26.30 -9.71
C GLU A 67 1.00 25.36 -10.84
N GLN A 68 1.21 24.05 -10.70
CA GLN A 68 0.70 23.07 -11.66
C GLN A 68 -0.84 23.10 -11.77
N LEU A 69 -1.54 23.18 -10.64
CA LEU A 69 -3.00 23.28 -10.62
C LEU A 69 -3.49 24.60 -11.23
N ALA A 70 -2.83 25.72 -10.93
CA ALA A 70 -3.14 27.03 -11.51
C ALA A 70 -2.96 27.00 -13.04
N PHE A 71 -1.88 26.38 -13.52
CA PHE A 71 -1.65 26.19 -14.95
C PHE A 71 -2.74 25.35 -15.62
N VAL A 72 -3.12 24.22 -15.02
CA VAL A 72 -4.22 23.37 -15.53
C VAL A 72 -5.53 24.16 -15.61
N ALA A 73 -5.86 24.94 -14.58
CA ALA A 73 -7.07 25.77 -14.55
C ALA A 73 -7.07 26.87 -15.63
N LEU A 74 -5.90 27.45 -15.97
CA LEU A 74 -5.76 28.40 -17.07
C LEU A 74 -5.90 27.71 -18.43
N PHE A 75 -5.27 26.55 -18.59
CA PHE A 75 -5.26 25.80 -19.85
C PHE A 75 -6.65 25.26 -20.21
N ASP A 76 -7.41 24.78 -19.22
CA ASP A 76 -8.76 24.24 -19.38
C ASP A 76 -9.74 25.26 -19.98
N GLN A 77 -9.57 26.56 -19.66
CA GLN A 77 -10.39 27.64 -20.20
C GLN A 77 -10.29 27.76 -21.74
N SER A 78 -9.16 27.35 -22.32
CA SER A 78 -8.88 27.54 -23.77
C SER A 78 -8.83 26.24 -24.56
N HIS A 79 -8.58 25.09 -23.92
CA HIS A 79 -8.28 23.84 -24.63
C HIS A 79 -9.06 22.61 -24.14
N LYS A 80 -9.94 22.74 -23.13
CA LYS A 80 -10.69 21.65 -22.49
C LYS A 80 -9.81 20.45 -22.11
N VAL A 81 -9.48 20.34 -20.83
CA VAL A 81 -8.75 19.19 -20.28
C VAL A 81 -9.75 18.08 -19.95
N ASP A 82 -9.62 16.94 -20.62
CA ASP A 82 -10.42 15.77 -20.26
C ASP A 82 -10.05 15.28 -18.85
N GLN A 83 -11.05 15.14 -18.00
CA GLN A 83 -10.84 14.56 -16.67
C GLN A 83 -10.71 13.03 -16.80
N ILE A 84 -9.62 12.49 -16.27
CA ILE A 84 -9.44 11.04 -16.17
C ILE A 84 -10.36 10.54 -15.04
N ILE A 85 -11.48 9.93 -15.41
CA ILE A 85 -12.29 9.16 -14.48
C ILE A 85 -11.60 7.80 -14.32
N LEU A 86 -10.97 7.59 -13.18
CA LEU A 86 -10.42 6.29 -12.82
C LEU A 86 -11.59 5.38 -12.41
N ASP A 87 -12.01 4.50 -13.31
CA ASP A 87 -12.90 3.40 -12.94
C ASP A 87 -12.12 2.41 -12.09
N ARG A 88 -12.33 2.49 -10.77
CA ARG A 88 -11.72 1.58 -9.82
C ARG A 88 -12.62 0.36 -9.70
N HIS A 89 -12.25 -0.71 -10.40
CA HIS A 89 -12.86 -2.03 -10.23
C HIS A 89 -13.01 -2.37 -8.74
N SER A 90 -14.25 -2.38 -8.26
CA SER A 90 -14.60 -2.73 -6.90
C SER A 90 -15.07 -4.18 -6.86
N ILE A 91 -14.72 -4.88 -5.77
CA ILE A 91 -15.24 -6.22 -5.51
C ILE A 91 -16.59 -6.04 -4.80
N ALA A 92 -17.59 -6.82 -5.21
CA ALA A 92 -18.91 -6.80 -4.59
C ALA A 92 -18.81 -7.04 -3.07
N PRO A 93 -19.52 -6.27 -2.22
CA PRO A 93 -19.47 -6.43 -0.76
C PRO A 93 -19.77 -7.85 -0.30
N ASP A 94 -20.80 -8.48 -0.85
CA ASP A 94 -21.21 -9.84 -0.48
C ASP A 94 -20.11 -10.87 -0.77
N LEU A 95 -19.35 -10.67 -1.86
CA LEU A 95 -18.21 -11.52 -2.18
C LEU A 95 -17.03 -11.29 -1.22
N MET A 96 -16.79 -10.05 -0.78
CA MET A 96 -15.80 -9.76 0.26
C MET A 96 -16.18 -10.41 1.58
N ASP A 97 -17.46 -10.36 1.96
CA ASP A 97 -17.97 -10.98 3.18
C ASP A 97 -17.89 -12.51 3.12
N ALA A 98 -18.22 -13.12 1.97
CA ALA A 98 -18.03 -14.55 1.75
C ALA A 98 -16.55 -14.97 1.87
N ALA A 99 -15.63 -14.23 1.24
CA ALA A 99 -14.20 -14.48 1.35
C ALA A 99 -13.68 -14.33 2.78
N ARG A 100 -14.20 -13.35 3.52
CA ARG A 100 -13.85 -13.13 4.92
C ARG A 100 -14.38 -14.26 5.80
N GLY A 101 -15.65 -14.65 5.62
CA GLY A 101 -16.26 -15.77 6.34
C GLY A 101 -15.49 -17.06 6.12
N PHE A 102 -15.11 -17.36 4.87
CA PHE A 102 -14.25 -18.49 4.55
C PHE A 102 -12.93 -18.46 5.33
N LEU A 103 -12.26 -17.32 5.46
CA LEU A 103 -10.97 -17.22 6.17
C LEU A 103 -11.10 -17.29 7.71
N GLU A 104 -12.20 -16.79 8.26
CA GLU A 104 -12.46 -16.79 9.71
C GLU A 104 -12.97 -18.15 10.20
N GLU A 105 -13.63 -18.92 9.34
CA GLU A 105 -14.05 -20.28 9.60
C GLU A 105 -12.84 -21.21 9.83
N GLU A 106 -12.99 -22.18 10.75
CA GLU A 106 -11.97 -23.18 11.10
C GLU A 106 -10.61 -22.62 11.57
N GLY A 107 -10.49 -21.31 11.75
CA GLY A 107 -9.21 -20.68 12.10
C GLY A 107 -8.19 -20.72 10.96
N ARG A 108 -8.64 -20.80 9.69
CA ARG A 108 -7.76 -20.85 8.50
C ARG A 108 -6.72 -19.72 8.49
N MET A 109 -7.10 -18.53 8.98
CA MET A 109 -6.16 -17.43 9.13
C MET A 109 -4.94 -17.78 9.99
N ASP A 110 -5.07 -18.57 11.05
CA ASP A 110 -3.95 -18.92 11.94
C ASP A 110 -2.93 -19.84 11.24
N GLU A 111 -3.35 -20.62 10.25
CA GLU A 111 -2.48 -21.48 9.45
C GLU A 111 -1.46 -20.67 8.64
N LEU A 112 -1.78 -19.41 8.31
CA LEU A 112 -0.87 -18.51 7.59
C LEU A 112 0.25 -17.94 8.48
N TYR A 113 0.18 -18.08 9.80
CA TYR A 113 1.10 -17.41 10.73
C TYR A 113 2.24 -18.31 11.20
N ASN A 114 3.40 -17.70 11.42
CA ASN A 114 4.63 -18.34 11.94
C ASN A 114 5.18 -19.47 11.03
N ILE A 115 4.86 -19.43 9.75
CA ILE A 115 5.36 -20.36 8.74
C ILE A 115 6.38 -19.68 7.81
N GLY A 116 7.15 -20.48 7.08
CA GLY A 116 8.12 -19.97 6.10
C GLY A 116 7.42 -19.28 4.92
N LYS A 117 8.15 -18.42 4.20
CA LYS A 117 7.61 -17.72 3.02
C LYS A 117 7.02 -18.69 1.99
N LYS A 118 7.73 -19.79 1.73
CA LYS A 118 7.30 -20.80 0.76
C LYS A 118 6.02 -21.50 1.23
N ASP A 119 6.01 -21.97 2.48
CA ASP A 119 4.84 -22.63 3.05
C ASP A 119 3.63 -21.67 3.08
N PHE A 120 3.85 -20.38 3.31
CA PHE A 120 2.80 -19.37 3.22
C PHE A 120 2.21 -19.27 1.81
N GLU A 121 3.06 -19.24 0.78
CA GLU A 121 2.62 -19.22 -0.61
C GLU A 121 1.81 -20.48 -0.93
N ASP A 122 2.29 -21.66 -0.52
CA ASP A 122 1.61 -22.95 -0.74
C ASP A 122 0.24 -23.02 -0.04
N VAL A 123 0.14 -22.63 1.23
CA VAL A 123 -1.13 -22.60 1.99
C VAL A 123 -2.09 -21.56 1.42
N TYR A 124 -1.59 -20.37 1.09
CA TYR A 124 -2.39 -19.30 0.51
C TYR A 124 -2.98 -19.69 -0.86
N GLU A 125 -2.19 -20.32 -1.73
CA GLU A 125 -2.70 -20.84 -3.00
C GLU A 125 -3.75 -21.93 -2.79
N GLY A 126 -3.53 -22.83 -1.82
CA GLY A 126 -4.54 -23.81 -1.42
C GLY A 126 -5.86 -23.16 -0.97
N PHE A 127 -5.80 -22.07 -0.19
CA PHE A 127 -6.99 -21.32 0.21
C PHE A 127 -7.68 -20.61 -0.95
N VAL A 128 -6.92 -20.09 -1.91
CA VAL A 128 -7.47 -19.51 -3.13
C VAL A 128 -8.29 -20.56 -3.89
N ASP A 129 -7.71 -21.73 -4.14
CA ASP A 129 -8.37 -22.78 -4.91
C ASP A 129 -9.59 -23.35 -4.15
N ALA A 130 -9.45 -23.56 -2.84
CA ALA A 130 -10.54 -24.02 -1.98
C ALA A 130 -11.68 -22.99 -1.91
N PHE A 131 -11.38 -21.70 -1.77
CA PHE A 131 -12.40 -20.66 -1.75
C PHE A 131 -13.17 -20.59 -3.07
N VAL A 132 -12.47 -20.66 -4.20
CA VAL A 132 -13.11 -20.69 -5.52
C VAL A 132 -14.06 -21.89 -5.62
N LEU A 133 -13.62 -23.08 -5.21
CA LEU A 133 -14.46 -24.28 -5.24
C LEU A 133 -15.70 -24.12 -4.34
N VAL A 134 -15.51 -23.77 -3.08
CA VAL A 134 -16.60 -23.61 -2.09
C VAL A 134 -17.62 -22.57 -2.56
N TYR A 135 -17.14 -21.43 -3.05
CA TYR A 135 -18.03 -20.37 -3.53
C TYR A 135 -18.87 -20.82 -4.72
N ARG A 136 -18.29 -21.57 -5.67
CA ARG A 136 -19.01 -22.11 -6.83
C ARG A 136 -20.04 -23.16 -6.43
N GLU A 137 -19.69 -24.05 -5.51
CA GLU A 137 -20.62 -25.05 -4.98
C GLU A 137 -21.83 -24.40 -4.30
N GLN A 138 -21.61 -23.36 -3.49
CA GLN A 138 -22.69 -22.59 -2.86
C GLN A 138 -23.59 -21.92 -3.90
N GLN A 139 -23.01 -21.31 -4.96
CA GLN A 139 -23.82 -20.73 -6.03
C GLN A 139 -24.69 -21.76 -6.76
N ILE A 140 -24.20 -22.99 -6.97
CA ILE A 140 -24.99 -24.07 -7.61
C ILE A 140 -26.13 -24.51 -6.70
N LEU A 141 -25.90 -24.61 -5.39
CA LEU A 141 -26.93 -24.97 -4.42
C LEU A 141 -28.02 -23.90 -4.34
N ASP A 142 -27.64 -22.62 -4.25
CA ASP A 142 -28.57 -21.49 -4.24
C ASP A 142 -29.44 -21.45 -5.51
N GLN A 143 -28.83 -21.75 -6.67
CA GLN A 143 -29.55 -21.89 -7.95
C GLN A 143 -30.53 -23.06 -7.97
N ALA A 144 -30.18 -24.19 -7.35
CA ALA A 144 -31.04 -25.37 -7.31
C ALA A 144 -32.25 -25.16 -6.39
N GLU A 145 -32.12 -24.33 -5.35
CA GLU A 145 -33.21 -24.01 -4.42
C GLU A 145 -34.13 -22.88 -4.95
N GLN A 146 -33.59 -21.93 -5.71
CA GLN A 146 -34.36 -20.85 -6.32
C GLN A 146 -34.91 -21.29 -7.68
N SER A 147 -36.21 -21.60 -7.75
CA SER A 147 -36.91 -22.02 -8.99
C SER A 147 -37.09 -20.92 -10.04
N ASP A 148 -36.21 -19.92 -10.08
CA ASP A 148 -36.37 -18.73 -10.92
C ASP A 148 -35.13 -18.53 -11.81
N GLU A 149 -35.36 -18.11 -13.05
CA GLU A 149 -34.37 -17.81 -14.09
C GLU A 149 -33.56 -16.54 -13.75
N THR A 150 -33.13 -16.37 -12.49
CA THR A 150 -32.27 -15.26 -12.09
C THR A 150 -30.89 -15.53 -12.66
N ILE A 151 -30.50 -14.74 -13.65
CA ILE A 151 -29.14 -14.73 -14.19
C ILE A 151 -28.22 -14.30 -13.05
N ILE A 152 -27.57 -15.25 -12.39
CA ILE A 152 -26.44 -14.93 -11.51
C ILE A 152 -25.35 -14.40 -12.43
N GLU A 153 -24.99 -13.13 -12.23
CA GLU A 153 -23.84 -12.55 -12.89
C GLU A 153 -22.64 -13.47 -12.64
N GLU A 154 -22.03 -13.92 -13.72
CA GLU A 154 -20.88 -14.81 -13.65
C GLU A 154 -19.70 -14.03 -13.05
N ILE A 155 -19.53 -14.17 -11.74
CA ILE A 155 -18.39 -13.60 -11.02
C ILE A 155 -17.13 -14.27 -11.56
N SER A 156 -16.17 -13.49 -12.04
CA SER A 156 -14.93 -14.05 -12.59
C SER A 156 -14.05 -14.68 -11.50
N ASP A 157 -13.30 -15.73 -11.83
CA ASP A 157 -12.30 -16.31 -10.91
C ASP A 157 -11.28 -15.26 -10.45
N LYS A 158 -10.99 -14.27 -11.29
CA LYS A 158 -10.12 -13.14 -10.94
C LYS A 158 -10.69 -12.32 -9.78
N ASP A 159 -11.99 -12.15 -9.71
CA ASP A 159 -12.66 -11.41 -8.65
C ASP A 159 -12.76 -12.21 -7.36
N LEU A 160 -13.00 -13.53 -7.45
CA LEU A 160 -12.90 -14.44 -6.31
C LEU A 160 -11.49 -14.41 -5.69
N LYS A 161 -10.46 -14.51 -6.54
CA LYS A 161 -9.05 -14.43 -6.12
C LYS A 161 -8.72 -13.10 -5.46
N LYS A 162 -9.18 -11.99 -6.04
CA LYS A 162 -9.00 -10.66 -5.46
C LYS A 162 -9.75 -10.49 -4.14
N ALA A 163 -10.96 -11.02 -4.03
CA ALA A 163 -11.75 -10.95 -2.81
C ALA A 163 -11.00 -11.60 -1.65
N LEU A 164 -10.55 -12.85 -1.85
CA LEU A 164 -9.75 -13.55 -0.85
C LEU A 164 -8.44 -12.81 -0.53
N HIS A 165 -7.72 -12.35 -1.56
CA HIS A 165 -6.49 -11.58 -1.39
C HIS A 165 -6.70 -10.33 -0.52
N TYR A 166 -7.75 -9.55 -0.80
CA TYR A 166 -8.06 -8.36 -0.04
C TYR A 166 -8.53 -8.68 1.37
N SER A 167 -9.31 -9.75 1.56
CA SER A 167 -9.74 -10.21 2.89
C SER A 167 -8.55 -10.66 3.74
N VAL A 168 -7.63 -11.48 3.20
CA VAL A 168 -6.38 -11.84 3.89
C VAL A 168 -5.59 -10.58 4.26
N LYS A 169 -5.42 -9.64 3.32
CA LYS A 169 -4.71 -8.38 3.58
C LYS A 169 -5.37 -7.55 4.68
N GLN A 170 -6.70 -7.47 4.71
CA GLN A 170 -7.44 -6.74 5.73
C GLN A 170 -7.32 -7.40 7.11
N LEU A 171 -7.52 -8.71 7.18
CA LEU A 171 -7.43 -9.49 8.42
C LEU A 171 -6.00 -9.46 8.99
N MET A 172 -4.98 -9.60 8.15
CA MET A 172 -3.59 -9.47 8.58
C MET A 172 -3.27 -8.08 9.14
N ARG A 173 -3.76 -7.01 8.48
CA ARG A 173 -3.59 -5.64 8.97
C ARG A 173 -4.31 -5.41 10.30
N ALA A 174 -5.53 -5.93 10.43
CA ALA A 174 -6.29 -5.87 11.66
C ALA A 174 -5.51 -6.53 12.81
N LYS A 175 -4.99 -7.75 12.60
CA LYS A 175 -4.20 -8.48 13.61
C LYS A 175 -2.95 -7.73 14.06
N VAL A 176 -2.23 -7.07 13.15
CA VAL A 176 -1.08 -6.22 13.52
C VAL A 176 -1.51 -5.06 14.43
N ILE A 177 -2.66 -4.46 14.17
CA ILE A 177 -3.16 -3.31 14.93
C ILE A 177 -3.75 -3.74 16.29
N THR A 178 -4.52 -4.84 16.33
CA THR A 178 -5.25 -5.27 17.53
C THR A 178 -4.42 -6.15 18.45
N GLU A 179 -3.58 -7.03 17.90
CA GLU A 179 -2.80 -8.02 18.66
C GLU A 179 -1.31 -7.69 18.72
N ASN A 180 -0.86 -6.63 18.03
CA ASN A 180 0.55 -6.23 17.96
C ASN A 180 1.48 -7.35 17.46
N LYS A 181 0.94 -8.22 16.59
CA LYS A 181 1.60 -9.43 16.09
C LYS A 181 1.66 -9.45 14.57
N ARG A 182 2.86 -9.65 14.03
CA ARG A 182 3.12 -9.78 12.58
C ARG A 182 2.89 -11.21 12.10
N LEU A 183 2.91 -11.38 10.77
CA LEU A 183 2.78 -12.67 10.09
C LEU A 183 3.72 -13.75 10.65
N ASP A 184 4.96 -13.38 10.95
CA ASP A 184 5.98 -14.30 11.46
C ASP A 184 6.10 -14.28 13.00
N GLY A 185 5.07 -13.78 13.69
CA GLY A 185 4.97 -13.81 15.15
C GLY A 185 5.66 -12.68 15.88
N ARG A 186 6.52 -11.91 15.21
CA ARG A 186 7.26 -10.79 15.80
C ARG A 186 6.37 -9.60 16.11
N ARG A 187 6.83 -8.76 17.04
CA ARG A 187 6.25 -7.42 17.26
C ARG A 187 6.70 -6.42 16.18
N PRO A 188 5.99 -5.30 15.96
CA PRO A 188 6.38 -4.27 14.99
C PRO A 188 7.78 -3.67 15.21
N ASP A 189 8.22 -3.60 16.45
CA ASP A 189 9.53 -3.08 16.89
C ASP A 189 10.62 -4.15 16.98
N GLU A 190 10.31 -5.41 16.64
CA GLU A 190 11.25 -6.52 16.74
C GLU A 190 11.96 -6.83 15.41
N VAL A 191 13.29 -6.86 15.46
CA VAL A 191 14.17 -7.19 14.33
C VAL A 191 14.32 -8.72 14.21
N ARG A 192 14.57 -9.23 13.00
CA ARG A 192 14.85 -10.66 12.78
C ARG A 192 16.18 -11.05 13.45
N PRO A 193 16.38 -12.33 13.82
CA PRO A 193 17.69 -12.82 14.21
C PRO A 193 18.74 -12.53 13.14
N VAL A 194 19.88 -11.98 13.56
CA VAL A 194 21.02 -11.66 12.68
C VAL A 194 22.18 -12.56 13.08
N LEU A 195 22.80 -13.20 12.10
CA LEU A 195 24.00 -14.00 12.27
C LEU A 195 25.12 -13.38 11.44
N THR A 196 26.31 -13.28 12.03
CA THR A 196 27.50 -12.74 11.34
C THR A 196 28.67 -13.69 11.55
N GLU A 197 29.45 -13.88 10.51
CA GLU A 197 30.71 -14.64 10.55
C GLU A 197 31.87 -13.65 10.41
N ALA A 198 33.02 -14.01 11.01
CA ALA A 198 34.21 -13.16 11.09
C ALA A 198 35.11 -13.28 9.86
#